data_AF-M6KKW0-F1
#
_entry.id   AF-M6KKW0-F1
#
_cell.length_a   1.000
_cell.length_b   1.000
_cell.length_c   1.000
_cell.angle_alpha   90.00
_cell.angle_beta   90.00
_cell.angle_gamma   90.00
#
_symmetry.space_group_name_H-M   'P 1'
#
loop_
_entity.id
_entity.type
_entity.pdbx_description
1 polymer ?
#
loop_
_entity_poly.entity_id
_entity_poly.type
_entity_poly.pdbx_seq_one_letter_code
_entity_poly.pdbx_strand_id
1 'polypeptide(L)'
;MDLRRCFRFLGFNLPKAKLFLGDSGSLPLGYTISVLPLFFIDGKLWGSFEISSAFFLLPVFFVDGVVTIFLRLKDGENIFQAHRRHLYQLIAVSSKNKGLVSFLFTIANLPAMILFSFHRNLKIPGSIIFWICLVFYVGVYFLLFRKFRTPSPNPVERQ
;
A
#
# COMPACT_ATOMS: atom_id res chain seq x y z
N MET A 1 -18.26 6.34 10.44
CA MET A 1 -17.63 7.22 9.44
C MET A 1 -18.63 7.39 8.29
N ASP A 2 -19.11 8.60 8.06
CA ASP A 2 -20.20 8.86 7.10
C ASP A 2 -19.61 8.91 5.68
N LEU A 3 -19.97 7.95 4.81
CA LEU A 3 -19.43 7.80 3.43
C LEU A 3 -19.50 9.11 2.63
N ARG A 4 -20.52 9.93 2.89
CA ARG A 4 -20.71 11.24 2.27
C ARG A 4 -19.54 12.21 2.50
N ARG A 5 -18.90 12.14 3.68
CA ARG A 5 -17.73 12.96 4.00
C ARG A 5 -16.50 12.50 3.22
N CYS A 6 -16.33 11.19 3.03
CA CYS A 6 -15.23 10.62 2.24
C CYS A 6 -15.34 11.03 0.77
N PHE A 7 -16.53 10.92 0.16
CA PHE A 7 -16.74 11.36 -1.23
C PHE A 7 -16.47 12.86 -1.41
N ARG A 8 -16.91 13.67 -0.44
CA ARG A 8 -16.64 15.11 -0.44
C ARG A 8 -15.14 15.41 -0.33
N PHE A 9 -14.45 14.75 0.60
CA PHE A 9 -13.00 14.86 0.75
C PHE A 9 -12.27 14.46 -0.54
N LEU A 10 -12.66 13.35 -1.17
CA LEU A 10 -12.07 12.88 -2.42
C LEU A 10 -12.17 13.94 -3.51
N GLY A 11 -13.33 14.61 -3.66
CA GLY A 11 -13.50 15.73 -4.59
C GLY A 11 -12.50 16.88 -4.39
N PHE A 12 -12.12 17.17 -3.14
CA PHE A 12 -11.11 18.19 -2.81
C PHE A 12 -9.66 17.68 -2.84
N ASN A 13 -9.46 16.37 -2.81
CA ASN A 13 -8.14 15.71 -2.79
C ASN A 13 -7.68 15.21 -4.18
N LEU A 14 -8.59 15.17 -5.17
CA LEU A 14 -8.28 14.89 -6.58
C LEU A 14 -7.18 15.82 -7.15
N PRO A 15 -6.54 15.47 -8.29
CA PRO A 15 -5.38 16.19 -8.83
C PRO A 15 -5.57 17.71 -8.87
N LYS A 16 -4.58 18.44 -8.32
CA LYS A 16 -4.69 19.83 -7.79
C LYS A 16 -5.39 19.89 -6.42
N ALA A 17 -4.89 19.06 -5.49
CA ALA A 17 -5.45 18.92 -4.14
C ALA A 17 -5.55 20.28 -3.43
N LYS A 18 -6.75 20.60 -2.95
CA LYS A 18 -7.05 21.78 -2.12
C LYS A 18 -7.03 21.45 -0.64
N LEU A 19 -7.10 20.16 -0.30
CA LEU A 19 -7.12 19.65 1.05
C LEU A 19 -6.27 18.38 1.13
N PHE A 20 -5.31 18.35 2.06
CA PHE A 20 -4.48 17.19 2.35
C PHE A 20 -5.05 16.39 3.52
N LEU A 21 -4.91 15.06 3.45
CA LEU A 21 -5.41 14.16 4.49
C LEU A 21 -4.68 14.38 5.83
N GLY A 22 -3.37 14.62 5.78
CA GLY A 22 -2.50 14.76 6.96
C GLY A 22 -2.47 13.50 7.84
N ASP A 23 -1.76 13.59 8.96
CA ASP A 23 -1.64 12.47 9.92
C ASP A 23 -2.96 12.22 10.66
N SER A 24 -3.71 13.30 10.93
CA SER A 24 -5.04 13.22 11.57
C SER A 24 -6.06 12.42 10.77
N GLY A 25 -5.89 12.30 9.45
CA GLY A 25 -6.76 11.51 8.57
C GLY A 25 -6.16 10.16 8.17
N SER A 26 -4.84 10.07 7.97
CA SER A 26 -4.18 8.85 7.50
C SER A 26 -4.08 7.76 8.58
N LEU A 27 -3.76 8.13 9.83
CA LEU A 27 -3.59 7.18 10.92
C LEU A 27 -4.91 6.50 11.30
N PRO A 28 -6.04 7.23 11.51
CA PRO A 28 -7.31 6.58 11.81
C PRO A 28 -7.82 5.71 10.65
N LEU A 29 -7.52 6.09 9.40
CA LEU A 29 -7.90 5.32 8.22
C LEU A 29 -7.12 4.01 8.14
N GLY A 30 -5.80 4.05 8.34
CA GLY A 30 -4.97 2.86 8.42
C GLY A 30 -5.39 1.92 9.55
N TYR A 31 -5.68 2.46 10.74
CA TYR A 31 -6.22 1.70 11.86
C TYR A 31 -7.55 1.03 11.52
N THR A 32 -8.48 1.78 10.93
CA THR A 32 -9.80 1.25 10.53
C THR A 32 -9.65 0.08 9.57
N ILE A 33 -8.82 0.21 8.53
CA ILE A 33 -8.58 -0.85 7.54
C ILE A 33 -7.95 -2.09 8.19
N SER A 34 -7.04 -1.88 9.16
CA SER A 34 -6.36 -2.97 9.85
C SER A 34 -7.28 -3.76 10.79
N VAL A 35 -8.23 -3.09 11.44
CA VAL A 35 -9.18 -3.71 12.38
C VAL A 35 -10.43 -4.24 11.67
N LEU A 36 -10.78 -3.74 10.48
CA LEU A 36 -11.98 -4.13 9.74
C LEU A 36 -12.14 -5.65 9.58
N PRO A 37 -11.10 -6.45 9.26
CA PRO A 37 -11.25 -7.90 9.17
C PRO A 37 -11.66 -8.58 10.49
N LEU A 38 -11.34 -7.97 11.65
CA LEU A 38 -11.70 -8.51 12.97
C LEU A 38 -13.22 -8.50 13.20
N PHE A 39 -13.94 -7.56 12.61
CA PHE A 39 -15.40 -7.47 12.74
C PHE A 39 -16.15 -8.51 11.91
N PHE A 40 -15.49 -9.15 10.94
CA PHE A 40 -16.08 -10.18 10.09
C PHE A 40 -15.70 -11.60 10.54
N ILE A 41 -15.21 -11.75 11.77
CA ILE A 41 -14.92 -13.05 12.39
C ILE A 41 -16.20 -13.57 13.05
N ASP A 42 -16.79 -14.63 12.48
CA ASP A 42 -17.77 -15.42 13.20
C ASP A 42 -17.07 -16.28 14.26
N GLY A 43 -17.66 -16.39 15.46
CA GLY A 43 -17.08 -17.10 16.61
C GLY A 43 -16.70 -18.58 16.37
N LYS A 44 -17.24 -19.21 15.32
CA LYS A 44 -16.88 -20.58 14.89
C LYS A 44 -15.67 -20.64 13.95
N LEU A 45 -15.23 -19.51 13.39
CA LEU A 45 -14.13 -19.39 12.42
C LEU A 45 -12.85 -18.80 13.01
N TRP A 46 -12.74 -18.68 14.34
CA TRP A 46 -11.49 -18.21 14.99
C TRP A 46 -10.26 -19.04 14.61
N GLY A 47 -10.42 -20.36 14.43
CA GLY A 47 -9.34 -21.24 13.94
C GLY A 47 -8.97 -21.04 12.47
N SER A 48 -9.81 -20.34 11.70
CA SER A 48 -9.59 -19.97 10.30
C SER A 48 -9.38 -18.47 10.14
N PHE A 49 -9.14 -17.74 11.24
CA PHE A 49 -8.86 -16.32 11.18
C PHE A 49 -7.47 -16.09 10.58
N GLU A 50 -7.47 -15.61 9.36
CA GLU A 50 -6.26 -15.25 8.65
C GLU A 50 -5.90 -13.82 8.99
N ILE A 51 -4.90 -13.65 9.87
CA ILE A 51 -4.28 -12.35 10.19
C ILE A 51 -3.82 -11.62 8.90
N SER A 52 -3.53 -12.38 7.83
CA SER A 52 -3.21 -11.88 6.49
C SER A 52 -4.38 -11.20 5.76
N SER A 53 -5.61 -11.25 6.27
CA SER A 53 -6.78 -10.62 5.63
C SER A 53 -6.61 -9.11 5.39
N ALA A 54 -5.98 -8.38 6.32
CA ALA A 54 -5.70 -6.96 6.16
C ALA A 54 -4.73 -6.66 5.00
N PHE A 55 -3.78 -7.57 4.71
CA PHE A 55 -2.85 -7.43 3.59
C PHE A 55 -3.59 -7.36 2.25
N PHE A 56 -4.63 -8.17 2.06
CA PHE A 56 -5.35 -8.24 0.79
C PHE A 56 -6.14 -6.96 0.46
N LEU A 57 -6.41 -6.10 1.44
CA LEU A 57 -7.08 -4.82 1.22
C LEU A 57 -6.15 -3.79 0.57
N LEU A 58 -4.86 -3.78 0.96
CA LEU A 58 -3.89 -2.79 0.50
C LEU A 58 -2.49 -3.42 0.24
N PRO A 59 -2.38 -4.46 -0.61
CA PRO A 59 -1.13 -5.18 -0.82
C PRO A 59 -0.01 -4.29 -1.38
N VAL A 60 -0.35 -3.36 -2.28
CA VAL A 60 0.64 -2.48 -2.91
C VAL A 60 1.27 -1.54 -1.87
N PHE A 61 0.46 -0.95 -1.01
CA PHE A 61 0.92 -0.03 0.04
C PHE A 61 1.67 -0.76 1.14
N PHE A 62 1.22 -1.96 1.50
CA PHE A 62 1.92 -2.80 2.47
C PHE A 62 3.33 -3.15 1.98
N VAL A 63 3.45 -3.65 0.75
CA VAL A 63 4.75 -4.01 0.15
C VAL A 63 5.64 -2.79 -0.01
N ASP A 64 5.12 -1.67 -0.52
CA ASP A 64 5.89 -0.44 -0.68
C ASP A 64 6.45 0.08 0.65
N GLY A 65 5.64 0.07 1.72
CA GLY A 65 6.09 0.47 3.06
C GLY A 65 7.18 -0.45 3.62
N VAL A 66 6.94 -1.76 3.63
CA VAL A 66 7.87 -2.74 4.20
C VAL A 66 9.20 -2.76 3.44
N VAL A 67 9.15 -2.81 2.10
CA VAL A 67 10.37 -2.84 1.29
C VAL A 67 11.13 -1.52 1.40
N THR A 68 10.45 -0.38 1.42
CA THR A 68 11.13 0.92 1.58
C THR A 68 11.84 1.02 2.93
N ILE A 69 11.20 0.59 4.03
CA ILE A 69 11.86 0.57 5.34
C ILE A 69 13.10 -0.32 5.31
N PHE A 70 12.99 -1.53 4.73
CA PHE A 70 14.12 -2.45 4.64
C PHE A 70 15.29 -1.89 3.81
N LEU A 71 15.01 -1.25 2.68
CA LEU A 71 16.02 -0.59 1.85
C LEU A 71 16.71 0.55 2.60
N ARG A 72 15.96 1.33 3.39
CA ARG A 72 16.53 2.44 4.19
C ARG A 72 17.41 1.94 5.32
N LEU A 73 16.98 0.88 6.01
CA LEU A 73 17.80 0.22 7.04
C LEU A 73 19.09 -0.32 6.45
N LYS A 74 19.03 -0.96 5.27
CA LYS A 74 20.22 -1.44 4.56
C LYS A 74 21.17 -0.31 4.15
N ASP A 75 20.63 0.84 3.75
CA ASP A 75 21.40 2.02 3.37
C ASP A 75 21.88 2.85 4.59
N GLY A 76 21.57 2.43 5.83
CA GLY A 76 21.94 3.13 7.05
C GLY A 76 21.24 4.48 7.26
N GLU A 77 20.11 4.71 6.59
CA GLU A 77 19.36 5.96 6.71
C GLU A 77 18.52 6.00 8.00
N ASN A 78 18.34 7.20 8.57
CA ASN A 78 17.46 7.37 9.72
C ASN A 78 15.98 7.19 9.32
N ILE A 79 15.37 6.07 9.70
CA ILE A 79 14.00 5.72 9.35
C ILE A 79 12.94 6.73 9.85
N PHE A 80 13.22 7.46 10.92
CA PHE A 80 12.30 8.46 11.50
C PHE A 80 12.31 9.79 10.76
N GLN A 81 13.30 10.03 9.91
CA GLN A 81 13.31 11.21 9.06
C GLN A 81 12.41 11.02 7.84
N ALA A 82 11.73 12.10 7.44
CA ALA A 82 10.90 12.14 6.24
C ALA A 82 11.73 11.76 5.00
N HIS A 83 11.16 10.91 4.15
CA HIS A 83 11.82 10.40 2.95
C HIS A 83 10.89 10.42 1.74
N ARG A 84 11.49 10.33 0.55
CA ARG A 84 10.76 10.29 -0.73
C ARG A 84 11.13 9.08 -1.59
N ARG A 85 11.28 7.93 -0.94
CA ARG A 85 11.73 6.67 -1.57
C ARG A 85 10.60 5.69 -1.90
N HIS A 86 9.36 6.06 -1.59
CA HIS A 86 8.20 5.26 -1.96
C HIS A 86 8.07 5.17 -3.47
N LEU A 87 7.81 3.96 -3.98
CA LEU A 87 7.76 3.68 -5.41
C LEU A 87 6.70 4.54 -6.11
N TYR A 88 5.55 4.72 -5.47
CA TYR A 88 4.50 5.61 -5.95
C TYR A 88 5.02 7.03 -6.21
N GLN A 89 5.82 7.58 -5.29
CA GLN A 89 6.36 8.94 -5.41
C GLN A 89 7.37 9.04 -6.55
N LEU A 90 8.26 8.04 -6.67
CA LEU A 90 9.25 7.98 -7.76
C LEU A 90 8.59 7.97 -9.15
N ILE A 91 7.53 7.17 -9.30
CA ILE A 91 6.77 7.08 -10.55
C ILE A 91 5.94 8.35 -10.78
N ALA A 92 5.32 8.91 -9.74
CA ALA A 92 4.51 10.12 -9.85
C ALA A 92 5.33 11.36 -10.22
N VAL A 93 6.60 11.44 -9.81
CA VAL A 93 7.53 12.51 -10.23
C VAL A 93 7.96 12.33 -11.69
N SER A 94 8.16 11.09 -12.12
CA SER A 94 8.59 10.76 -13.49
C SER A 94 7.46 10.84 -14.53
N SER A 95 6.20 10.84 -14.09
CA SER A 95 5.02 10.85 -14.97
C SER A 95 4.41 12.24 -15.10
N LYS A 96 4.03 12.61 -16.33
CA LYS A 96 3.29 13.85 -16.61
C LYS A 96 1.88 13.85 -16.01
N ASN A 97 1.27 12.66 -15.87
CA ASN A 97 -0.11 12.52 -15.39
C ASN A 97 -0.15 11.81 -14.02
N LYS A 98 -0.06 12.61 -12.95
CA LYS A 98 -0.11 12.13 -11.55
C LYS A 98 -1.44 11.47 -11.20
N GLY A 99 -2.55 11.91 -11.81
CA GLY A 99 -3.87 11.32 -11.62
C GLY A 99 -3.92 9.88 -12.12
N LEU A 100 -3.35 9.64 -13.31
CA LEU A 100 -3.25 8.30 -13.87
C LEU A 100 -2.38 7.39 -13.00
N VAL A 101 -1.26 7.87 -12.46
CA VAL A 101 -0.42 7.08 -11.54
C VAL A 101 -1.22 6.70 -10.28
N SER A 102 -1.93 7.65 -9.68
CA SER A 102 -2.79 7.37 -8.52
C SER A 102 -3.85 6.32 -8.83
N PHE A 103 -4.50 6.43 -9.99
CA PHE A 103 -5.53 5.49 -10.42
C PHE A 103 -4.98 4.08 -10.65
N LEU A 104 -3.82 3.96 -11.32
CA LEU A 104 -3.15 2.69 -11.54
C LEU A 104 -2.75 2.01 -10.22
N PHE A 105 -2.22 2.76 -9.26
CA PHE A 105 -1.87 2.23 -7.94
C PHE A 105 -3.10 1.76 -7.16
N THR A 106 -4.24 2.46 -7.27
CA THR A 106 -5.51 2.01 -6.68
C THR A 106 -5.95 0.69 -7.30
N ILE A 107 -6.01 0.60 -8.64
CA ILE A 107 -6.43 -0.61 -9.36
C ILE A 107 -5.49 -1.79 -9.10
N ALA A 108 -4.20 -1.54 -8.91
CA ALA A 108 -3.21 -2.59 -8.66
C ALA A 108 -3.47 -3.39 -7.36
N ASN A 109 -4.32 -2.91 -6.45
CA ASN A 109 -4.74 -3.68 -5.27
C ASN A 109 -5.86 -4.70 -5.57
N LEU A 110 -6.67 -4.48 -6.61
CA LEU A 110 -7.85 -5.30 -6.92
C LEU A 110 -7.53 -6.78 -7.18
N PRO A 111 -6.44 -7.17 -7.87
CA PRO A 111 -6.13 -8.57 -8.10
C PRO A 111 -6.03 -9.40 -6.81
N ALA A 112 -5.40 -8.88 -5.75
CA ALA A 112 -5.30 -9.59 -4.49
C ALA A 112 -6.65 -9.70 -3.78
N MET A 113 -7.49 -8.65 -3.85
CA MET A 113 -8.85 -8.67 -3.31
C MET A 113 -9.73 -9.72 -4.01
N ILE A 114 -9.59 -9.84 -5.33
CA ILE A 114 -10.31 -10.83 -6.14
C ILE A 114 -9.84 -12.24 -5.75
N LEU A 115 -8.53 -12.49 -5.71
CA LEU A 115 -7.97 -13.78 -5.28
C LEU A 115 -8.43 -14.16 -3.88
N PHE A 116 -8.49 -13.21 -2.96
CA PHE A 116 -9.00 -13.42 -1.61
C PHE A 116 -10.47 -13.87 -1.61
N SER A 117 -11.32 -13.26 -2.43
CA SER A 117 -12.73 -13.63 -2.57
C SER A 117 -12.92 -15.07 -3.08
N PHE A 118 -12.08 -15.51 -4.03
CA PHE A 118 -12.20 -16.85 -4.63
C PHE A 118 -11.56 -17.96 -3.80
N HIS A 119 -10.58 -17.66 -2.94
CA HIS A 119 -9.83 -18.72 -2.25
C HIS A 119 -10.69 -19.61 -1.36
N ARG A 120 -11.72 -19.03 -0.73
CA ARG A 120 -12.62 -19.74 0.18
C ARG A 120 -13.47 -20.76 -0.58
N ASN A 121 -13.88 -20.41 -1.80
CA ASN A 121 -14.62 -21.31 -2.69
C ASN A 121 -13.75 -22.49 -3.14
N LEU A 122 -12.46 -22.26 -3.35
CA LEU A 122 -11.49 -23.28 -3.76
C LEU A 122 -10.93 -24.11 -2.59
N LYS A 123 -11.35 -23.82 -1.34
CA LYS A 123 -10.83 -24.43 -0.11
C LYS A 123 -9.30 -24.35 0.04
N ILE A 124 -8.68 -23.36 -0.60
CA ILE A 124 -7.25 -23.09 -0.47
C ILE A 124 -7.05 -22.27 0.83
N PRO A 125 -6.12 -22.65 1.72
CA PRO A 125 -5.82 -21.83 2.89
C PRO A 125 -5.23 -20.50 2.42
N GLY A 126 -5.77 -19.38 2.88
CA GLY A 126 -5.36 -18.07 2.37
C GLY A 126 -3.95 -17.66 2.80
N SER A 127 -3.30 -18.39 3.72
CA SER A 127 -1.86 -18.29 3.98
C SER A 127 -1.01 -18.61 2.73
N ILE A 128 -1.40 -19.62 1.94
CA ILE A 128 -0.71 -19.96 0.69
C ILE A 128 -0.85 -18.81 -0.32
N ILE A 129 -2.06 -18.28 -0.45
CA ILE A 129 -2.35 -17.18 -1.38
C ILE A 129 -1.69 -15.90 -0.94
N PHE A 130 -1.59 -15.67 0.36
CA PHE A 130 -0.84 -14.56 0.94
C PHE A 130 0.62 -14.61 0.47
N TRP A 131 1.30 -15.74 0.62
CA TRP A 131 2.69 -15.87 0.18
C TRP A 131 2.86 -15.72 -1.33
N ILE A 132 1.95 -16.30 -2.13
CA ILE A 132 1.97 -16.13 -3.60
C ILE A 132 1.81 -14.66 -3.98
N CYS A 133 0.83 -13.97 -3.41
CA CYS A 133 0.61 -12.55 -3.65
C CYS A 133 1.81 -11.73 -3.18
N LEU A 134 2.34 -12.00 -1.98
CA LEU A 134 3.48 -11.30 -1.42
C LEU A 134 4.69 -11.37 -2.36
N VAL A 135 5.05 -12.58 -2.81
CA VAL A 135 6.16 -12.77 -3.76
C VAL A 135 5.90 -12.03 -5.08
N PHE A 136 4.68 -12.13 -5.61
CA PHE A 136 4.30 -11.42 -6.84
C PHE A 136 4.44 -9.89 -6.70
N TYR A 137 3.84 -9.29 -5.68
CA TYR A 137 3.89 -7.85 -5.45
C TYR A 137 5.30 -7.35 -5.14
N VAL A 138 6.09 -8.10 -4.37
CA VAL A 138 7.51 -7.79 -4.12
C VAL A 138 8.33 -7.87 -5.42
N GLY A 139 8.09 -8.88 -6.25
CA GLY A 139 8.73 -9.00 -7.56
C GLY A 139 8.42 -7.81 -8.46
N VAL A 140 7.13 -7.48 -8.60
CA VAL A 140 6.68 -6.29 -9.36
C VAL A 140 7.28 -5.01 -8.79
N TYR A 141 7.29 -4.87 -7.46
CA TYR A 141 7.92 -3.73 -6.79
C TYR A 141 9.37 -3.57 -7.21
N PHE A 142 10.19 -4.63 -7.12
CA PHE A 142 11.60 -4.53 -7.47
C PHE A 142 11.83 -4.27 -8.96
N LEU A 143 11.01 -4.83 -9.84
CA LEU A 143 11.08 -4.54 -11.28
C LEU A 143 10.82 -3.06 -11.56
N LEU A 144 9.76 -2.50 -10.97
CA LEU A 144 9.44 -1.08 -11.12
C LEU A 144 10.47 -0.19 -10.42
N PHE A 145 10.91 -0.55 -9.22
CA PHE A 145 11.91 0.19 -8.46
C PHE A 145 13.22 0.27 -9.23
N ARG A 146 13.69 -0.83 -9.84
CA ARG A 146 14.90 -0.82 -10.68
C ARG A 146 14.75 0.08 -11.92
N LYS A 147 13.55 0.15 -12.49
CA LYS A 147 13.26 0.98 -13.66
C LYS A 147 13.19 2.48 -13.34
N PHE A 148 12.64 2.84 -12.18
CA PHE A 148 12.36 4.23 -11.80
C PHE A 148 13.30 4.78 -10.70
N ARG A 149 14.29 4.00 -10.26
CA ARG A 149 15.34 4.48 -9.36
C ARG A 149 16.19 5.49 -10.11
N THR A 150 16.00 6.76 -9.78
CA THR A 150 17.03 7.78 -10.06
C THR A 150 18.27 7.44 -9.22
N PRO A 151 19.49 7.58 -9.76
CA PRO A 151 20.71 7.46 -8.96
C PRO A 151 20.60 8.40 -7.76
N SER A 152 20.96 7.93 -6.56
CA SER A 152 21.10 8.84 -5.41
C SER A 152 22.10 9.92 -5.80
N PRO A 153 21.81 11.21 -5.59
CA PRO A 153 22.87 12.20 -5.60
C PRO A 153 23.92 11.81 -4.55
N ASN A 154 25.18 12.13 -4.85
CA ASN A 154 26.32 11.81 -4.00
C ASN A 154 26.06 12.33 -2.57
N PRO A 155 26.58 11.66 -1.51
CA PRO A 155 26.42 12.12 -0.13
C PRO A 155 26.85 13.58 0.11
N VAL A 156 27.72 14.11 -0.78
CA VAL A 156 28.26 15.48 -0.76
C VAL A 156 27.22 16.54 -1.12
N GLU A 157 26.16 16.22 -1.87
CA GLU A 157 25.12 17.19 -2.28
C GLU A 157 23.96 17.31 -1.28
N ARG A 158 24.09 16.70 -0.09
CA ARG A 158 23.06 16.68 0.97
C ARG A 158 23.25 17.76 2.06
N GLN A 159 24.08 18.77 1.81
CA GLN A 159 24.29 19.93 2.70
C GLN A 159 23.75 21.22 2.10
#